data_AF-A0A8J6T686-F1
#
_entry.id   AF-A0A8J6T686-F1
#
_cell.length_a   1.000
_cell.length_b   1.000
_cell.length_c   1.000
_cell.angle_alpha   90.00
_cell.angle_beta   90.00
_cell.angle_gamma   90.00
#
_symmetry.space_group_name_H-M   'P 1'
#
loop_
_entity.id
_entity.type
_entity.pdbx_description
1 polymer ?
#
loop_
_entity_poly.entity_id
_entity_poly.type
_entity_poly.pdbx_seq_one_letter_code
_entity_poly.pdbx_strand_id
1 'polypeptide(L)'
;MSAEDRLRYEISKCRNCEACRSHVNFSCLVFPEMFRIVDKERETGEKITTDELMHMINLCNFCGACPCLDIRAAIMEAKTEYMDRYGLGFKIRAIENVERIGKWGGAIPQLTNFLFKNEITRGVLGKTVGIHGERKIPDFPKENFPEWIKSRKENTKSRAEGKKKVAYFAGCTARYLFPDVA
;
A
#
# COMPACT_ATOMS: atom_id res chain seq x y z
N MET A 1 10.83 2.45 26.31
CA MET A 1 9.50 2.96 25.94
C MET A 1 9.08 2.17 24.72
N SER A 2 7.90 1.52 24.72
CA SER A 2 7.42 0.84 23.50
C SER A 2 7.09 1.87 22.42
N ALA A 3 7.03 1.48 21.15
CA ALA A 3 6.59 2.37 20.07
C ALA A 3 5.13 2.78 20.24
N GLU A 4 4.30 1.94 20.88
CA GLU A 4 2.96 2.32 21.31
C GLU A 4 3.00 3.45 22.35
N ASP A 5 3.83 3.33 23.38
CA ASP A 5 3.99 4.40 24.39
C ASP A 5 4.51 5.69 23.76
N ARG A 6 5.46 5.59 22.80
CA ARG A 6 5.94 6.73 22.04
C ARG A 6 4.81 7.39 21.25
N LEU A 7 3.98 6.60 20.58
CA LEU A 7 2.84 7.12 19.82
C LEU A 7 1.84 7.83 20.73
N ARG A 8 1.49 7.22 21.87
CA ARG A 8 0.64 7.85 22.90
C ARG A 8 1.24 9.16 23.40
N TYR A 9 2.55 9.17 23.63
CA TYR A 9 3.28 10.39 24.02
C TYR A 9 3.18 11.48 22.95
N GLU A 10 3.40 11.16 21.67
CA GLU A 10 3.27 12.15 20.58
C GLU A 10 1.83 12.66 20.42
N ILE A 11 0.82 11.81 20.60
CA ILE A 11 -0.59 12.23 20.62
C ILE A 11 -0.86 13.18 21.78
N SER A 12 -0.31 12.89 22.97
CA SER A 12 -0.52 13.72 24.17
C SER A 12 0.05 15.13 24.03
N LYS A 13 1.00 15.36 23.12
CA LYS A 13 1.53 16.70 22.80
C LYS A 13 0.56 17.55 21.97
N CYS A 14 -0.57 17.00 21.51
CA CYS A 14 -1.55 17.73 20.71
C CYS A 14 -1.99 19.02 21.41
N ARG A 15 -1.78 20.16 20.74
CA ARG A 15 -2.13 21.51 21.24
C ARG A 15 -3.45 22.04 20.67
N ASN A 16 -4.21 21.20 19.96
CA ASN A 16 -5.47 21.57 19.32
C ASN A 16 -5.36 22.82 18.42
N CYS A 17 -4.26 22.94 17.66
CA CYS A 17 -4.02 24.08 16.76
C CYS A 17 -4.73 23.97 15.41
N GLU A 18 -5.49 22.90 15.16
CA GLU A 18 -6.24 22.62 13.93
C GLU A 18 -5.41 22.49 12.63
N ALA A 19 -4.08 22.68 12.68
CA ALA A 19 -3.21 22.65 11.49
C ALA A 19 -3.31 21.34 10.70
N CYS A 20 -3.38 20.20 11.38
CA CYS A 20 -3.55 18.90 10.71
C CYS A 20 -4.92 18.73 10.04
N ARG A 21 -5.99 19.35 10.59
CA ARG A 21 -7.31 19.37 9.98
C ARG A 21 -7.31 20.24 8.73
N SER A 22 -6.67 21.41 8.76
CA SER A 22 -6.61 22.32 7.60
C SER A 22 -5.67 21.83 6.48
N HIS A 23 -4.47 21.34 6.83
CA HIS A 23 -3.45 21.00 5.84
C HIS A 23 -3.63 19.62 5.21
N VAL A 24 -4.25 18.67 5.91
CA VAL A 24 -4.34 17.28 5.46
C VAL A 24 -5.79 16.84 5.19
N ASN A 25 -6.70 17.82 5.07
CA ASN A 25 -8.14 17.64 4.88
C ASN A 25 -8.51 16.84 3.62
N PHE A 26 -7.64 16.82 2.61
CA PHE A 26 -8.02 16.28 1.31
C PHE A 26 -8.07 14.74 1.27
N SER A 27 -7.40 14.01 2.17
CA SER A 27 -7.38 12.53 2.12
C SER A 27 -6.94 11.81 3.40
N CYS A 28 -6.58 12.49 4.49
CA CYS A 28 -6.06 11.82 5.68
C CYS A 28 -7.18 11.43 6.65
N LEU A 29 -7.30 10.12 6.90
CA LEU A 29 -8.26 9.58 7.87
C LEU A 29 -7.65 9.35 9.27
N VAL A 30 -6.33 9.48 9.42
CA VAL A 30 -5.64 9.31 10.71
C VAL A 30 -6.05 10.39 11.71
N PHE A 31 -6.01 11.67 11.32
CA PHE A 31 -6.29 12.76 12.25
C PHE A 31 -7.76 12.82 12.70
N PRO A 32 -8.77 12.69 11.81
CA PRO A 32 -10.17 12.57 12.25
C PRO A 32 -10.37 11.45 13.27
N GLU A 33 -9.77 10.28 13.04
CA GLU A 33 -9.87 9.16 13.97
C GLU A 33 -9.11 9.42 15.28
N MET A 34 -7.93 10.04 15.21
CA MET A 34 -7.15 10.46 16.38
C MET A 34 -7.96 11.41 17.26
N PHE A 35 -8.61 12.43 16.68
CA PHE A 35 -9.47 13.34 17.42
C PHE A 35 -10.64 12.59 18.06
N ARG A 36 -11.31 11.72 17.29
CA ARG A 36 -12.42 10.91 17.80
C ARG A 36 -12.05 10.09 19.04
N ILE A 37 -10.90 9.40 19.04
CA ILE A 37 -10.49 8.56 20.17
C ILE A 37 -9.97 9.38 21.36
N VAL A 38 -9.30 10.50 21.11
CA VAL A 38 -8.81 11.40 22.17
C VAL A 38 -9.97 12.13 22.85
N ASP A 39 -10.94 12.61 22.08
CA ASP A 39 -12.13 13.27 22.63
C ASP A 39 -12.98 12.28 23.42
N LYS A 40 -13.14 11.03 22.95
CA LYS A 40 -13.76 9.95 23.72
C LYS A 40 -13.07 9.75 25.08
N GLU A 41 -11.74 9.60 25.11
CA GLU A 41 -10.98 9.39 26.36
C GLU A 41 -11.14 10.58 27.32
N ARG A 42 -11.20 11.81 26.80
CA ARG A 42 -11.41 13.03 27.60
C ARG A 42 -12.82 13.12 28.18
N GLU A 43 -13.83 12.75 27.42
CA GLU A 43 -15.24 12.85 27.80
C GLU A 43 -15.66 11.74 28.77
N THR A 44 -15.22 10.51 28.53
CA THR A 44 -15.66 9.33 29.30
C THR A 44 -14.65 8.90 30.36
N GLY A 45 -13.38 9.30 30.24
CA GLY A 45 -12.29 8.77 31.05
C GLY A 45 -11.85 7.35 30.67
N GLU A 46 -12.48 6.73 29.67
CA GLU A 46 -12.07 5.41 29.16
C GLU A 46 -10.76 5.53 28.38
N LYS A 47 -9.74 4.78 28.80
CA LYS A 47 -8.44 4.80 28.14
C LYS A 47 -8.53 4.29 26.69
N ILE A 48 -7.80 4.94 25.80
CA ILE A 48 -7.67 4.50 24.40
C ILE A 48 -7.07 3.10 24.37
N THR A 49 -7.81 2.15 23.82
CA THR A 49 -7.36 0.75 23.69
C THR A 49 -6.26 0.62 22.62
N THR A 50 -5.47 -0.45 22.71
CA THR A 50 -4.48 -0.77 21.67
C THR A 50 -5.15 -0.98 20.32
N ASP A 51 -6.34 -1.61 20.27
CA ASP A 51 -7.06 -1.84 19.01
C ASP A 51 -7.55 -0.54 18.36
N GLU A 52 -8.07 0.42 19.14
CA GLU A 52 -8.43 1.76 18.64
C GLU A 52 -7.21 2.50 18.09
N LEU A 53 -6.08 2.45 18.80
CA LEU A 53 -4.84 3.07 18.35
C LEU A 53 -4.31 2.42 17.06
N MET A 54 -4.40 1.09 16.96
CA MET A 54 -3.99 0.33 15.79
C MET A 54 -4.90 0.58 14.59
N HIS A 55 -6.21 0.71 14.81
CA HIS A 55 -7.15 1.13 13.79
C HIS A 55 -6.78 2.51 13.23
N MET A 56 -6.55 3.49 14.11
CA MET A 56 -6.15 4.85 13.74
C MET A 56 -4.89 4.87 12.87
N ILE A 57 -3.81 4.18 13.27
CA ILE A 57 -2.59 4.17 12.45
C ILE A 57 -2.78 3.41 11.15
N ASN A 58 -3.65 2.40 11.09
CA ASN A 58 -3.98 1.68 9.85
C ASN A 58 -4.68 2.53 8.78
N LEU A 59 -5.18 3.70 9.15
CA LEU A 59 -5.69 4.71 8.22
C LEU A 59 -4.59 5.56 7.57
N CYS A 60 -3.32 5.40 7.98
CA CYS A 60 -2.19 6.13 7.42
C CYS A 60 -1.86 5.62 6.01
N ASN A 61 -1.85 6.55 5.04
CA ASN A 61 -1.50 6.29 3.64
C ASN A 61 -0.03 6.64 3.29
N PHE A 62 0.80 6.93 4.30
CA PHE A 62 2.22 7.29 4.13
C PHE A 62 2.49 8.50 3.22
N CYS A 63 1.58 9.46 3.13
CA CYS A 63 1.74 10.63 2.25
C CYS A 63 2.85 11.62 2.66
N GLY A 64 3.30 11.58 3.92
CA GLY A 64 4.31 12.52 4.44
C GLY A 64 3.81 13.96 4.70
N ALA A 65 2.53 14.26 4.47
CA ALA A 65 1.97 15.61 4.59
C ALA A 65 1.65 16.05 6.03
N CYS A 66 1.91 15.22 7.05
CA CYS A 66 1.68 15.57 8.45
C CYS A 66 2.53 16.80 8.83
N PRO A 67 1.91 17.84 9.43
CA PRO A 67 2.64 19.04 9.87
C PRO A 67 3.53 18.76 11.10
N CYS A 68 3.14 17.79 11.94
CA CYS A 68 3.95 17.34 13.07
C CYS A 68 4.94 16.28 12.57
N LEU A 69 6.24 16.48 12.75
CA LEU A 69 7.26 15.53 12.28
C LEU A 69 7.28 14.24 13.10
N ASP A 70 7.20 14.36 14.43
CA ASP A 70 7.36 13.21 15.33
C ASP A 70 6.19 12.23 15.27
N ILE A 71 4.95 12.70 15.03
CA ILE A 71 3.78 11.82 14.89
C ILE A 71 3.95 10.85 13.72
N ARG A 72 4.63 11.26 12.64
CA ARG A 72 4.88 10.42 11.47
C ARG A 72 5.80 9.26 11.84
N ALA A 73 6.92 9.56 12.50
CA ALA A 73 7.86 8.55 12.95
C ALA A 73 7.22 7.61 13.97
N ALA A 74 6.46 8.14 14.93
CA ALA A 74 5.77 7.32 15.93
C ALA A 74 4.72 6.38 15.31
N ILE A 75 3.96 6.85 14.30
CA ILE A 75 3.02 5.99 13.54
C ILE A 75 3.78 4.86 12.82
N MET A 76 4.91 5.17 12.18
CA MET A 76 5.75 4.19 11.48
C MET A 76 6.29 3.12 12.43
N GLU A 77 6.85 3.54 13.56
CA GLU A 77 7.43 2.65 14.56
C GLU A 77 6.36 1.78 15.22
N ALA A 78 5.20 2.35 15.59
CA ALA A 78 4.10 1.60 16.17
C ALA A 78 3.56 0.54 15.21
N LYS A 79 3.41 0.87 13.91
CA LYS A 79 3.05 -0.11 12.88
C LYS A 79 4.09 -1.22 12.77
N THR A 80 5.37 -0.87 12.77
CA THR A 80 6.47 -1.83 12.62
C THR A 80 6.50 -2.79 13.81
N GLU A 81 6.49 -2.26 15.05
CA GLU A 81 6.47 -3.10 16.25
C GLU A 81 5.21 -3.98 16.33
N TYR A 82 4.06 -3.47 15.89
CA TYR A 82 2.84 -4.28 15.83
C TYR A 82 2.97 -5.42 14.80
N MET A 83 3.53 -5.14 13.61
CA MET A 83 3.79 -6.16 12.60
C MET A 83 4.85 -7.18 13.05
N ASP A 84 5.85 -6.77 13.80
CA ASP A 84 6.87 -7.69 14.34
C ASP A 84 6.27 -8.63 15.40
N ARG A 85 5.32 -8.14 16.20
CA ARG A 85 4.67 -8.93 17.26
C ARG A 85 3.56 -9.85 16.72
N TYR A 86 2.70 -9.34 15.85
CA TYR A 86 1.48 -10.04 15.43
C TYR A 86 1.54 -10.58 13.99
N GLY A 87 2.52 -10.12 13.20
CA GLY A 87 2.64 -10.45 11.80
C GLY A 87 1.66 -9.71 10.90
N LEU A 88 1.83 -9.91 9.59
CA LEU A 88 0.92 -9.42 8.57
C LEU A 88 -0.30 -10.34 8.44
N GLY A 89 -1.49 -9.76 8.52
CA GLY A 89 -2.73 -10.46 8.23
C GLY A 89 -2.75 -11.05 6.81
N PHE A 90 -3.41 -12.20 6.65
CA PHE A 90 -3.43 -12.95 5.38
C PHE A 90 -3.83 -12.09 4.16
N LYS A 91 -4.87 -11.26 4.30
CA LYS A 91 -5.36 -10.39 3.23
C LYS A 91 -4.29 -9.42 2.71
N ILE A 92 -3.59 -8.76 3.64
CA ILE A 92 -2.50 -7.83 3.31
C ILE A 92 -1.35 -8.61 2.67
N ARG A 93 -0.92 -9.71 3.29
CA ARG A 93 0.17 -10.55 2.79
C ARG A 93 -0.10 -11.09 1.38
N ALA A 94 -1.36 -11.38 1.06
CA ALA A 94 -1.78 -11.87 -0.26
C ALA A 94 -1.69 -10.79 -1.35
N ILE A 95 -2.00 -9.52 -1.03
CA ILE A 95 -2.05 -8.41 -2.00
C ILE A 95 -0.71 -7.66 -2.10
N GLU A 96 0.02 -7.53 -0.98
CA GLU A 96 1.25 -6.74 -0.89
C GLU A 96 2.39 -7.32 -1.74
N ASN A 97 2.44 -8.65 -1.91
CA ASN A 97 3.50 -9.30 -2.67
C ASN A 97 3.23 -9.29 -4.19
N VAL A 98 3.36 -8.11 -4.80
CA VAL A 98 3.14 -7.88 -6.23
C VAL A 98 4.03 -8.77 -7.10
N GLU A 99 5.26 -9.09 -6.67
CA GLU A 99 6.13 -9.99 -7.42
C GLU A 99 5.55 -11.40 -7.50
N ARG A 100 5.08 -11.97 -6.38
CA ARG A 100 4.45 -13.29 -6.35
C ARG A 100 3.18 -13.28 -7.19
N ILE A 101 2.30 -12.29 -6.98
CA ILE A 101 1.07 -12.15 -7.77
C ILE A 101 1.41 -12.09 -9.27
N GLY A 102 2.40 -11.28 -9.62
CA GLY A 102 2.93 -11.14 -10.98
C GLY A 102 3.39 -12.47 -11.59
N LYS A 103 4.21 -13.22 -10.85
CA LYS A 103 4.74 -14.52 -11.29
C LYS A 103 3.63 -15.57 -11.48
N TRP A 104 2.74 -15.74 -10.50
CA TRP A 104 1.69 -16.76 -10.57
C TRP A 104 0.60 -16.38 -11.55
N GLY A 105 0.14 -15.12 -11.51
CA GLY A 105 -0.90 -14.63 -12.40
C GLY A 105 -0.44 -14.57 -13.86
N GLY A 106 0.84 -14.21 -14.08
CA GLY A 106 1.46 -14.12 -15.39
C GLY A 106 1.91 -15.46 -15.98
N ALA A 107 1.90 -16.55 -15.21
CA ALA A 107 2.30 -17.87 -15.72
C ALA A 107 1.30 -18.44 -16.75
N ILE A 108 0.00 -18.20 -16.54
CA ILE A 108 -1.07 -18.57 -17.47
C ILE A 108 -2.05 -17.39 -17.60
N PRO A 109 -1.68 -16.30 -18.32
CA PRO A 109 -2.45 -15.06 -18.35
C PRO A 109 -3.89 -15.25 -18.84
N GLN A 110 -4.13 -16.16 -19.79
CA GLN A 110 -5.47 -16.44 -20.31
C GLN A 110 -6.41 -16.95 -19.23
N LEU A 111 -5.97 -17.90 -18.41
CA LEU A 111 -6.76 -18.46 -17.32
C LEU A 111 -6.95 -17.43 -16.20
N THR A 112 -5.87 -16.75 -15.80
CA THR A 112 -5.91 -15.74 -14.74
C THR A 112 -6.87 -14.59 -15.11
N ASN A 113 -6.78 -14.08 -16.33
CA ASN A 113 -7.67 -13.02 -16.80
C ASN A 113 -9.12 -13.50 -16.93
N PHE A 114 -9.36 -14.75 -17.33
CA PHE A 114 -10.70 -15.33 -17.34
C PHE A 114 -11.32 -15.34 -15.93
N LEU A 115 -10.55 -15.78 -14.92
CA LEU A 115 -10.97 -15.79 -13.53
C LEU A 115 -11.23 -14.38 -12.98
N PHE A 116 -10.44 -13.37 -13.37
CA PHE A 116 -10.66 -12.00 -12.93
C PHE A 116 -11.74 -11.25 -13.69
N LYS A 117 -12.11 -11.68 -14.91
CA LYS A 117 -13.20 -11.07 -15.70
C LYS A 117 -14.58 -11.63 -15.38
N ASN A 118 -14.66 -12.90 -14.97
CA ASN A 118 -15.93 -13.49 -14.56
C ASN A 118 -16.39 -12.89 -13.21
N GLU A 119 -17.61 -12.36 -13.18
CA GLU A 119 -18.14 -11.61 -12.02
C GLU A 119 -18.27 -12.46 -10.76
N ILE A 120 -18.60 -13.74 -10.91
CA ILE A 120 -18.76 -14.67 -9.79
C ILE A 120 -17.40 -14.95 -9.16
N THR A 121 -16.42 -15.36 -9.97
CA THR A 121 -15.07 -15.66 -9.48
C THR A 121 -14.38 -14.41 -8.96
N ARG A 122 -14.54 -13.26 -9.63
CA ARG A 122 -14.06 -11.96 -9.17
C ARG A 122 -14.69 -11.55 -7.84
N GLY A 123 -16.00 -11.76 -7.67
CA GLY A 123 -16.70 -11.47 -6.42
C GLY A 123 -16.22 -12.34 -5.26
N VAL A 124 -16.03 -13.64 -5.50
CA VAL A 124 -15.48 -14.57 -4.50
C VAL A 124 -14.05 -14.20 -4.14
N LEU A 125 -13.16 -14.09 -5.13
CA LEU A 125 -11.74 -13.73 -4.92
C LEU A 125 -11.62 -12.38 -4.22
N GLY A 126 -12.35 -11.37 -4.68
CA GLY A 126 -12.36 -10.04 -4.06
C GLY A 126 -12.74 -10.10 -2.58
N LYS A 127 -13.82 -10.80 -2.23
CA LYS A 127 -14.24 -10.98 -0.83
C LYS A 127 -13.17 -11.67 0.03
N THR A 128 -12.48 -12.69 -0.51
CA THR A 128 -11.44 -13.42 0.26
C THR A 128 -10.28 -12.52 0.68
N VAL A 129 -9.83 -11.63 -0.21
CA VAL A 129 -8.70 -10.72 0.05
C VAL A 129 -9.12 -9.31 0.49
N GLY A 130 -10.43 -9.04 0.59
CA GLY A 130 -10.96 -7.73 1.03
C GLY A 130 -10.95 -6.64 -0.03
N ILE A 131 -10.96 -7.01 -1.32
CA ILE A 131 -11.09 -6.08 -2.44
C ILE A 131 -12.57 -5.86 -2.75
N HIS A 132 -12.97 -4.59 -2.89
CA HIS A 132 -14.35 -4.23 -3.25
C HIS A 132 -14.75 -4.83 -4.60
N GLY A 133 -15.98 -5.34 -4.68
CA GLY A 133 -16.49 -6.04 -5.87
C GLY A 133 -16.56 -5.18 -7.13
N GLU A 134 -16.51 -3.86 -7.03
CA GLU A 134 -16.47 -2.96 -8.20
C GLU A 134 -15.05 -2.62 -8.65
N ARG A 135 -14.02 -3.06 -7.91
CA ARG A 135 -12.65 -2.75 -8.27
C ARG A 135 -12.27 -3.49 -9.56
N LYS A 136 -11.65 -2.75 -10.48
CA LYS A 136 -11.04 -3.31 -11.69
C LYS A 136 -9.66 -3.86 -11.33
N ILE A 137 -9.48 -5.16 -11.55
CA ILE A 137 -8.18 -5.84 -11.42
C ILE A 137 -7.48 -5.69 -12.78
N PRO A 138 -6.18 -5.33 -12.83
CA PRO A 138 -5.46 -5.23 -14.08
C PRO A 138 -5.35 -6.60 -14.77
N ASP A 139 -5.38 -6.58 -16.10
CA ASP A 139 -5.13 -7.77 -16.90
C ASP A 139 -3.64 -8.15 -16.85
N PHE A 140 -3.36 -9.45 -16.81
CA PHE A 140 -2.02 -9.97 -17.02
C PHE A 140 -1.70 -9.96 -18.52
N PRO A 141 -0.59 -9.33 -18.93
CA PRO A 141 -0.16 -9.30 -20.32
C PRO A 141 0.27 -10.70 -20.78
N LYS A 142 0.29 -10.91 -22.11
CA LYS A 142 0.78 -12.16 -22.71
C LYS A 142 2.27 -12.37 -22.48
N GLU A 143 3.03 -11.29 -22.48
CA GLU A 143 4.48 -11.27 -22.32
C GLU A 143 4.82 -10.38 -21.12
N ASN A 144 5.76 -10.82 -20.28
CA ASN A 144 6.33 -9.96 -19.25
C ASN A 144 7.37 -9.00 -19.84
N PHE A 145 7.83 -8.01 -19.07
CA PHE A 145 8.78 -7.01 -19.56
C PHE A 145 10.07 -7.60 -20.16
N PRO A 146 10.76 -8.59 -19.53
CA PRO A 146 11.91 -9.26 -20.14
C PRO A 146 11.64 -9.89 -21.51
N GLU A 147 10.49 -10.54 -21.69
CA GLU A 147 10.09 -11.14 -22.98
C GLU A 147 9.79 -10.05 -24.01
N TRP A 148 9.00 -9.05 -23.59
CA TRP A 148 8.59 -7.91 -24.41
C TRP A 148 9.78 -7.10 -24.92
N ILE A 149 10.82 -6.88 -24.10
CA ILE A 149 12.01 -6.13 -24.55
C ILE A 149 12.88 -6.98 -25.49
N LYS A 150 12.91 -8.31 -25.29
CA LYS A 150 13.66 -9.23 -26.16
C LYS A 150 13.06 -9.23 -27.56
N SER A 151 11.75 -9.34 -27.68
CA SER A 151 11.05 -9.31 -28.98
C SER A 151 11.25 -7.99 -29.73
N ARG A 152 11.41 -6.86 -29.03
CA ARG A 152 11.73 -5.55 -29.63
C ARG A 152 13.20 -5.35 -29.99
N LYS A 153 14.13 -5.91 -29.21
CA LYS A 153 15.57 -5.86 -29.52
C LYS A 153 15.91 -6.60 -30.80
N GLU A 154 15.22 -7.71 -31.07
CA GLU A 154 15.36 -8.45 -32.34
C GLU A 154 14.92 -7.61 -33.55
N ASN A 155 14.03 -6.63 -33.34
CA ASN A 155 13.53 -5.71 -34.36
C ASN A 155 14.31 -4.38 -34.48
N THR A 156 15.29 -4.11 -33.61
CA THR A 156 16.09 -2.87 -33.66
C THR A 156 17.48 -3.13 -34.22
N LYS A 157 17.61 -2.99 -35.56
CA LYS A 157 18.92 -2.95 -36.22
C LYS A 157 19.64 -1.64 -35.88
N SER A 158 20.60 -1.70 -34.96
CA SER A 158 21.92 -1.05 -35.02
C SER A 158 22.44 -0.76 -33.62
N ARG A 159 23.55 -1.43 -33.29
CA ARG A 159 24.46 -0.98 -32.25
C ARG A 159 25.29 0.15 -32.85
N ALA A 160 24.71 1.34 -33.00
CA ALA A 160 25.43 2.50 -33.48
C ALA A 160 26.53 2.85 -32.46
N GLU A 161 27.78 2.87 -32.91
CA GLU A 161 28.93 3.27 -32.11
C GLU A 161 28.73 4.70 -31.55
N GLY A 162 29.07 4.91 -30.28
CA GLY A 162 28.98 6.21 -29.63
C GLY A 162 27.71 6.51 -28.81
N LYS A 163 26.75 5.57 -28.67
CA LYS A 163 25.55 5.80 -27.84
C LYS A 163 25.79 5.58 -26.33
N LYS A 164 25.22 6.47 -25.50
CA LYS A 164 25.20 6.38 -24.03
C LYS A 164 24.50 5.09 -23.58
N LYS A 165 25.09 4.40 -22.60
CA LYS A 165 24.49 3.20 -21.98
C LYS A 165 23.49 3.63 -20.89
N VAL A 166 22.35 2.94 -20.80
CA VAL A 166 21.33 3.14 -19.78
C VAL A 166 21.10 1.83 -19.05
N ALA A 167 21.12 1.87 -17.72
CA ALA A 167 20.64 0.78 -16.87
C ALA A 167 19.21 1.10 -16.46
N TYR A 168 18.27 0.23 -16.80
CA TYR A 168 16.87 0.38 -16.45
C TYR A 168 16.45 -0.72 -15.48
N PHE A 169 15.91 -0.33 -14.33
CA PHE A 169 15.46 -1.23 -13.27
C PHE A 169 13.93 -1.25 -13.25
N ALA A 170 13.34 -2.23 -13.93
CA ALA A 170 11.89 -2.39 -13.95
C ALA A 170 11.38 -2.82 -12.56
N GLY A 171 10.48 -2.02 -11.97
CA GLY A 171 9.74 -2.43 -10.78
C GLY A 171 8.76 -3.58 -11.07
N CYS A 172 8.26 -4.27 -10.03
CA CYS A 172 7.39 -5.44 -10.19
C CYS A 172 6.15 -5.17 -11.05
N THR A 173 5.53 -4.00 -10.87
CA THR A 173 4.33 -3.57 -11.62
C THR A 173 4.63 -3.46 -13.12
N ALA A 174 5.69 -2.75 -13.49
CA ALA A 174 6.14 -2.63 -14.88
C ALA A 174 6.58 -4.00 -15.44
N ARG A 175 7.22 -4.82 -14.60
CA ARG A 175 7.74 -6.12 -15.01
C ARG A 175 6.65 -7.12 -15.38
N TYR A 176 5.56 -7.18 -14.61
CA TYR A 176 4.57 -8.25 -14.71
C TYR A 176 3.21 -7.80 -15.24
N LEU A 177 2.80 -6.56 -15.04
CA LEU A 177 1.44 -6.10 -15.35
C LEU A 177 1.41 -5.09 -16.50
N PHE A 178 2.39 -4.19 -16.59
CA PHE A 178 2.41 -3.10 -17.58
C PHE A 178 3.77 -3.00 -18.28
N PRO A 179 4.16 -4.02 -19.07
CA PRO A 179 5.46 -4.08 -19.74
C PRO A 179 5.65 -3.03 -20.83
N ASP A 180 4.57 -2.44 -21.32
CA ASP A 180 4.54 -1.40 -22.35
C ASP A 180 4.75 0.02 -21.80
N VAL A 181 4.52 0.23 -20.51
CA VAL A 181 4.75 1.50 -19.79
C VAL A 181 6.18 1.58 -19.23
N ALA A 182 6.93 0.48 -19.34
CA ALA A 182 8.27 0.31 -18.79
C ALA A 182 9.36 0.96 -19.65
#